data_AF-A0A6N8EE10-F1
#
_entry.id   AF-A0A6N8EE10-F1
#
_cell.length_a   1.000
_cell.length_b   1.000
_cell.length_c   1.000
_cell.angle_alpha   90.00
_cell.angle_beta   90.00
_cell.angle_gamma   90.00
#
_symmetry.space_group_name_H-M   'P 1'
#
loop_
_entity.id
_entity.type
_entity.pdbx_description
1 polymer ?
#
loop_
_entity_poly.entity_id
_entity_poly.type
_entity_poly.pdbx_seq_one_letter_code
_entity_poly.pdbx_strand_id
1 'polypeptide(L)' 'MTMNIGEKDRIYRAIAGVIILLWGISNANALGLIGFVVLATAYFRWCPLYVPMDVDTTKN' A
#
# COMPACT_ATOMS: atom_id res chain seq x y z
N MET A 1 17.35 -2.53 -3.71
CA MET A 1 15.95 -2.37 -3.29
C MET A 1 15.85 -2.79 -1.83
N THR A 2 15.70 -1.84 -0.92
CA THR A 2 15.32 -2.13 0.47
C THR A 2 13.87 -2.60 0.45
N MET A 3 13.63 -3.90 0.56
CA MET A 3 12.28 -4.42 0.78
C MET A 3 12.06 -4.53 2.27
N ASN A 4 11.05 -3.83 2.77
CA ASN A 4 10.58 -3.91 4.16
C ASN A 4 9.12 -4.41 4.24
N ILE A 5 8.51 -4.71 3.08
CA ILE A 5 7.19 -5.31 2.94
C ILE A 5 7.31 -6.77 2.47
N GLY A 6 6.94 -7.70 3.36
CA GLY A 6 6.70 -9.11 3.07
C GLY A 6 5.46 -9.34 2.20
N GLU A 7 5.30 -10.57 1.73
CA GLU A 7 4.29 -10.93 0.74
C GLU A 7 2.86 -10.76 1.26
N LYS A 8 2.63 -11.05 2.55
CA LYS A 8 1.32 -10.89 3.21
C LYS A 8 0.90 -9.42 3.26
N ASP A 9 1.72 -8.53 3.81
CA ASP A 9 1.47 -7.08 3.85
C ASP A 9 1.25 -6.48 2.46
N ARG A 10 1.98 -6.98 1.45
CA ARG A 10 1.81 -6.56 0.06
C ARG A 10 0.39 -6.84 -0.45
N ILE A 11 -0.14 -8.04 -0.18
CA ILE A 11 -1.48 -8.45 -0.58
C ILE A 11 -2.53 -7.59 0.13
N TYR A 12 -2.41 -7.39 1.43
CA TYR A 12 -3.35 -6.54 2.18
C TYR A 12 -3.37 -5.10 1.66
N ARG A 13 -2.22 -4.51 1.36
CA ARG A 13 -2.13 -3.15 0.79
C ARG A 13 -2.68 -3.09 -0.62
N ALA A 14 -2.44 -4.11 -1.44
CA ALA A 14 -3.01 -4.18 -2.78
C ALA A 14 -4.55 -4.23 -2.73
N ILE A 15 -5.11 -5.09 -1.88
CA ILE A 15 -6.56 -5.20 -1.68
C ILE A 15 -7.14 -3.87 -1.17
N ALA A 16 -6.54 -3.28 -0.12
CA ALA A 16 -6.99 -2.00 0.41
C ALA A 16 -6.94 -0.88 -0.63
N GLY A 17 -5.85 -0.78 -1.40
CA GLY A 17 -5.69 0.21 -2.45
C GLY A 17 -6.73 0.07 -3.58
N VAL A 18 -7.04 -1.16 -3.99
CA VAL A 18 -8.12 -1.43 -4.97
C VAL A 18 -9.48 -1.04 -4.42
N ILE A 19 -9.80 -1.39 -3.17
CA ILE A 19 -11.08 -1.04 -2.53
C ILE A 19 -11.25 0.49 -2.48
N ILE A 20 -10.21 1.22 -2.04
CA ILE A 20 -10.25 2.68 -1.96
C ILE A 20 -10.41 3.31 -3.35
N LEU A 21 -9.74 2.78 -4.38
CA LEU A 21 -9.91 3.28 -5.75
C LEU A 21 -11.31 3.06 -6.29
N LEU A 22 -11.85 1.85 -6.15
CA LEU A 22 -13.21 1.54 -6.61
C LEU A 22 -14.24 2.41 -5.90
N TRP A 23 -14.11 2.57 -4.57
CA TRP A 23 -14.97 3.44 -3.78
C TRP A 23 -14.86 4.92 -4.20
N GLY A 24 -13.64 5.38 -4.49
CA GLY A 24 -13.40 6.75 -4.97
C GLY A 24 -14.00 7.03 -6.34
N ILE A 25 -13.88 6.07 -7.27
CA ILE A 25 -14.49 6.15 -8.61
C ILE A 25 -16.02 6.17 -8.48
N SER A 26 -16.60 5.27 -7.68
CA SER A 26 -18.05 5.20 -7.49
C SER A 26 -18.65 6.47 -6.89
N ASN A 27 -17.92 7.17 -6.01
CA ASN A 27 -18.39 8.40 -5.38
C ASN A 27 -17.90 9.69 -6.09
N ALA A 28 -17.21 9.57 -7.24
CA ALA A 28 -16.56 10.68 -7.93
C ALA A 28 -15.72 11.58 -6.97
N ASN A 29 -15.09 10.95 -5.98
CA ASN A 29 -14.43 11.64 -4.88
C ASN A 29 -12.92 11.66 -5.10
N ALA A 30 -12.31 12.85 -4.96
CA ALA A 30 -10.87 13.03 -5.07
C ALA A 30 -10.08 12.20 -4.05
N LEU A 31 -10.69 11.81 -2.92
CA LEU A 31 -10.08 10.90 -1.95
C LEU A 31 -9.76 9.51 -2.52
N GLY A 32 -10.38 9.13 -3.65
CA GLY A 32 -10.03 7.91 -4.39
C GLY A 32 -8.57 7.84 -4.82
N LEU A 33 -7.92 8.99 -5.08
CA LEU A 33 -6.51 9.05 -5.47
C LEU A 33 -5.58 8.47 -4.41
N ILE A 34 -5.99 8.43 -3.14
CA ILE A 34 -5.21 7.81 -2.06
C ILE A 34 -5.01 6.32 -2.33
N GLY A 35 -5.98 5.65 -2.96
CA GLY A 35 -5.85 4.24 -3.34
C GLY A 35 -4.70 4.01 -4.33
N PHE A 36 -4.40 4.98 -5.21
CA PHE A 36 -3.24 4.94 -6.10
C PHE A 36 -1.92 4.99 -5.32
N VAL A 37 -1.83 5.85 -4.29
CA VAL A 37 -0.66 5.94 -3.42
C VAL A 37 -0.46 4.64 -2.66
N VAL A 38 -1.53 4.06 -2.11
CA VAL A 38 -1.48 2.78 -1.40
C VAL A 38 -1.03 1.65 -2.35
N LEU A 39 -1.56 1.59 -3.57
CA LEU A 39 -1.12 0.63 -4.58
C LEU A 39 0.33 0.82 -5.00
N ALA A 40 0.79 2.06 -5.15
CA ALA A 40 2.19 2.35 -5.44
C ALA A 40 3.09 1.79 -4.33
N THR A 41 2.74 1.96 -3.05
CA THR A 41 3.52 1.36 -1.95
C THR A 41 3.54 -0.18 -1.99
N ALA A 42 2.45 -0.82 -2.44
CA ALA A 42 2.42 -2.27 -2.64
C ALA A 42 3.25 -2.73 -3.86
N TYR A 43 3.33 -1.91 -4.91
CA TYR A 43 4.12 -2.19 -6.11
C TYR A 43 5.62 -2.11 -5.85
N PHE A 44 6.07 -1.03 -5.22
CA PHE A 44 7.50 -0.83 -4.89
C PHE A 44 7.99 -1.74 -3.75
N ARG A 45 7.09 -2.47 -3.08
CA ARG A 45 7.39 -3.35 -1.92
C ARG A 45 8.22 -2.63 -0.84
N TRP A 46 8.00 -1.32 -0.75
CA TRP A 46 8.71 -0.45 0.15
C TRP A 46 7.75 0.57 0.75
N CYS A 47 7.72 0.65 2.08
CA CYS A 47 6.98 1.68 2.78
C CYS A 47 7.95 2.64 3.47
N PRO A 48 7.97 3.94 3.12
CA PRO A 48 8.81 4.93 3.81
C PRO A 48 8.44 5.06 5.29
N LEU A 49 7.18 4.79 5.65
CA LEU A 49 6.72 4.85 7.05
C LEU A 49 7.35 3.75 7.93
N TYR A 50 7.72 2.62 7.33
CA TYR A 50 8.31 1.49 8.06
C TYR A 50 9.82 1.69 8.30
N VAL A 51 10.45 2.61 7.56
CA VAL A 51 11.88 2.94 7.71
C VAL A 51 12.21 3.57 9.06
N PRO A 52 11.53 4.64 9.54
CA PRO A 52 11.80 5.19 10.88
C PRO A 52 11.37 4.26 12.02
N MET A 53 10.51 3.28 11.74
CA MET A 53 10.03 2.31 12.72
C MET A 53 10.87 1.02 12.77
N ASP A 54 11.87 0.88 11.87
CA ASP A 54 12.69 -0.33 11.70
C ASP A 54 11.86 -1.63 11.54
N VAL A 55 10.68 -1.50 10.92
CA VAL A 55 9.74 -2.61 10.72
C VAL A 55 10.06 -3.29 9.38
N ASP A 56 10.33 -4.59 9.43
CA ASP A 56 10.55 -5.42 8.26
C ASP A 56 9.70 -6.70 8.33
N THR A 57 8.57 -6.70 7.61
CA THR A 57 7.66 -7.85 7.54
C THR A 57 8.11 -8.89 6.50
N THR A 58 9.28 -8.71 5.84
CA THR A 58 9.87 -9.79 5.02
C THR A 58 10.48 -10.92 5.86
N LYS A 59 10.78 -10.65 7.13
CA LYS A 59 11.40 -11.61 8.06
C LYS A 59 10.37 -12.48 8.80
N ASN A 60 9.08 -12.33 8.50
CA ASN A 60 7.95 -12.90 9.23
C ASN A 60 7.06 -13.75 8.32
#